data_AF-A0A0W8E4J4-F1
#
_entry.id   AF-A0A0W8E4J4-F1
#
_cell.length_a   1.000
_cell.length_b   1.000
_cell.length_c   1.000
_cell.angle_alpha   90.00
_cell.angle_beta   90.00
_cell.angle_gamma   90.00
#
_symmetry.space_group_name_H-M   'P 1'
#
loop_
_entity.id
_entity.type
_entity.pdbx_description
1 polymer ?
#
loop_
_entity_poly.entity_id
_entity_poly.type
_entity_poly.pdbx_seq_one_letter_code
_entity_poly.pdbx_strand_id
1 'polypeptide(L)'
;MLTAFLDNMDRYLFGVKPGVTIQGEDVGRLLPEEVRTCVEHLAIRYQKVPSEPGLDKKTGNIIPEVNGCIISLEDNVEQIMSAQEGEKLQLKVISVYPKHTRYDIEEAKNIIGTYETWASGSEGRRNNINLAANAINNTLIWPDEVFSFNNVVGPRSMARGYLPAPIIMMGHTELDPGGGVCQVSSTLFNAAERAGVEIIERHQHSKPVRYVPIGKDATVSYGNLDLRFKNTLKGPIIIKAGMSGSKIWVNILGREK
;
A
#
# COMPACT_ATOMS: atom_id res chain seq x y z
N MET A 1 3.06 55.93 17.92
CA MET A 1 3.50 56.83 16.82
C MET A 1 4.96 56.54 16.45
N LEU A 2 5.90 56.55 17.41
CA LEU A 2 7.32 56.21 17.16
C LEU A 2 7.55 54.76 16.69
N THR A 3 6.83 53.80 17.27
CA THR A 3 6.93 52.36 16.93
C THR A 3 6.49 52.03 15.51
N ALA A 4 5.36 52.59 15.06
CA ALA A 4 4.88 52.41 13.68
C ALA A 4 5.77 53.11 12.64
N PHE A 5 6.43 54.21 13.02
CA PHE A 5 7.40 54.88 12.16
C PHE A 5 8.68 54.06 11.98
N LEU A 6 9.21 53.50 13.07
CA LEU A 6 10.38 52.62 13.04
C LEU A 6 10.11 51.34 12.23
N ASP A 7 8.97 50.67 12.45
CA ASP A 7 8.58 49.48 11.67
C ASP A 7 8.50 49.77 10.16
N ASN A 8 7.94 50.93 9.77
CA ASN A 8 7.86 51.31 8.36
C ASN A 8 9.24 51.60 7.74
N MET A 9 10.16 52.19 8.52
CA MET A 9 11.56 52.37 8.11
C MET A 9 12.28 51.03 7.94
N ASP A 10 12.12 50.10 8.89
CA ASP A 10 12.76 48.79 8.85
C ASP A 10 12.29 47.99 7.64
N ARG A 11 10.99 48.00 7.35
CA ARG A 11 10.41 47.37 6.15
C ARG A 11 10.91 47.99 4.85
N TYR A 12 11.18 49.29 4.84
CA TYR A 12 11.73 49.96 3.66
C TYR A 12 13.20 49.59 3.41
N LEU A 13 13.99 49.48 4.48
CA LEU A 13 15.43 49.22 4.41
C LEU A 13 15.76 47.74 4.22
N PHE A 14 15.05 46.86 4.92
CA PHE A 14 15.37 45.44 5.05
C PHE A 14 14.28 44.51 4.53
N GLY A 15 13.10 45.04 4.18
CA GLY A 15 11.99 44.26 3.67
C GLY A 15 12.06 44.02 2.17
N VAL A 16 11.22 43.09 1.71
CA VAL A 16 11.03 42.75 0.30
C VAL A 16 10.55 43.97 -0.49
N LYS A 17 11.01 44.11 -1.74
CA LYS A 17 10.58 45.22 -2.60
C LYS A 17 9.05 45.23 -2.80
N PRO A 18 8.41 46.40 -2.89
CA PRO A 18 6.96 46.49 -3.07
C PRO A 18 6.46 45.73 -4.30
N GLY A 19 5.26 45.15 -4.21
CA GLY A 19 4.60 44.48 -5.33
C GLY A 19 5.22 43.13 -5.75
N VAL A 20 6.24 42.63 -5.02
CA VAL A 20 6.75 41.28 -5.23
C VAL A 20 5.68 40.28 -4.82
N THR A 21 5.45 39.29 -5.67
CA THR A 21 4.51 38.20 -5.39
C THR A 21 5.19 36.85 -5.53
N ILE A 22 4.74 35.85 -4.77
CA ILE A 22 5.14 34.45 -4.97
C ILE A 22 3.90 33.56 -5.01
N GLN A 23 3.78 32.72 -6.03
CA GLN A 23 2.54 31.96 -6.30
C GLN A 23 1.27 32.84 -6.35
N GLY A 24 1.42 34.11 -6.69
CA GLY A 24 0.33 35.09 -6.71
C GLY A 24 -0.01 35.72 -5.35
N GLU A 25 0.66 35.35 -4.26
CA GLU A 25 0.54 35.99 -2.95
C GLU A 25 1.52 37.17 -2.84
N ASP A 26 1.04 38.34 -2.42
CA ASP A 26 1.87 39.53 -2.21
C ASP A 26 2.74 39.36 -0.96
N VAL A 27 4.05 39.53 -1.14
CA VAL A 27 5.07 39.45 -0.10
C VAL A 27 5.86 40.75 0.01
N GLY A 28 5.44 41.80 -0.69
CA GLY A 28 6.07 43.11 -0.62
C GLY A 28 6.10 43.66 0.80
N ARG A 29 7.23 44.27 1.17
CA ARG A 29 7.51 44.86 2.50
C ARG A 29 7.55 43.87 3.67
N LEU A 30 7.47 42.57 3.43
CA LEU A 30 7.73 41.58 4.47
C LEU A 30 9.20 41.62 4.88
N LEU A 31 9.47 41.50 6.18
CA LEU A 31 10.81 41.32 6.73
C LEU A 31 11.25 39.86 6.57
N PRO A 32 12.57 39.55 6.67
CA PRO A 32 13.07 38.19 6.46
C PRO A 32 12.34 37.08 7.24
N GLU A 33 12.04 37.29 8.51
CA GLU A 33 11.33 36.30 9.34
C GLU A 33 9.85 36.12 8.93
N GLU A 34 9.21 37.20 8.43
CA GLU A 34 7.85 37.16 7.92
C GLU A 34 7.79 36.45 6.56
N VAL A 35 8.80 36.68 5.71
CA VAL A 35 9.00 35.92 4.47
C VAL A 35 9.17 34.45 4.77
N ARG A 36 10.02 34.11 5.75
CA ARG A 36 10.21 32.71 6.17
C ARG A 36 8.89 32.06 6.58
N THR A 37 8.11 32.73 7.44
CA THR A 37 6.78 32.27 7.87
C THR A 37 5.83 32.10 6.68
N CYS A 38 5.85 33.03 5.71
CA CYS A 38 5.07 32.94 4.49
C CYS A 38 5.45 31.71 3.66
N VAL A 39 6.74 31.45 3.46
CA VAL A 39 7.25 30.28 2.73
C VAL A 39 6.89 28.98 3.47
N GLU A 40 6.92 28.94 4.81
CA GLU A 40 6.45 27.80 5.59
C GLU A 40 4.96 27.51 5.38
N HIS A 41 4.11 28.54 5.33
CA HIS A 41 2.69 28.37 4.99
C HIS A 41 2.48 27.91 3.55
N LEU A 42 3.27 28.42 2.61
CA LEU A 42 3.29 27.93 1.23
C LEU A 42 3.74 26.46 1.18
N ALA A 43 4.72 26.06 1.98
CA ALA A 43 5.15 24.67 2.08
C ALA A 43 4.02 23.75 2.50
N ILE A 44 3.24 24.12 3.52
CA ILE A 44 2.07 23.33 3.96
C ILE A 44 1.06 23.13 2.82
N ARG A 45 0.85 24.13 1.97
CA ARG A 45 -0.14 24.06 0.87
C ARG A 45 0.38 23.34 -0.37
N TYR A 46 1.65 23.51 -0.70
CA TYR A 46 2.19 23.14 -2.02
C TYR A 46 3.15 21.96 -1.99
N GLN A 47 3.72 21.59 -0.83
CA GLN A 47 4.52 20.38 -0.74
C GLN A 47 3.65 19.14 -0.98
N LYS A 48 4.24 18.13 -1.60
CA LYS A 48 3.57 16.87 -1.91
C LYS A 48 4.46 15.71 -1.51
N VAL A 49 3.91 14.80 -0.73
CA VAL A 49 4.57 13.54 -0.43
C VAL A 49 4.53 12.67 -1.70
N PRO A 50 5.63 12.03 -2.11
CA PRO A 50 5.60 11.09 -3.22
C PRO A 50 4.65 9.93 -2.91
N SER A 51 4.00 9.41 -3.94
CA SER A 51 3.19 8.19 -3.85
C SER A 51 3.90 7.06 -4.56
N GLU A 52 4.10 5.95 -3.87
CA GLU A 52 4.55 4.69 -4.47
C GLU A 52 3.56 4.20 -5.53
N PRO A 53 4.03 3.44 -6.53
CA PRO A 53 3.15 2.76 -7.48
C PRO A 53 2.39 1.65 -6.76
N GLY A 54 1.23 1.29 -7.29
CA GLY A 54 0.37 0.29 -6.70
C GLY A 54 -0.33 -0.58 -7.73
N LEU A 55 -1.17 -1.47 -7.24
CA LEU A 55 -2.01 -2.33 -8.06
C LEU A 55 -3.47 -2.13 -7.64
N ASP A 56 -4.33 -1.79 -8.60
CA ASP A 56 -5.76 -1.72 -8.34
C ASP A 56 -6.29 -3.10 -7.97
N LYS A 57 -6.93 -3.20 -6.81
CA LYS A 57 -7.31 -4.49 -6.22
C LYS A 57 -8.35 -5.23 -7.07
N LYS A 58 -9.22 -4.53 -7.79
CA LYS A 58 -10.31 -5.13 -8.56
C LYS A 58 -9.86 -5.53 -9.97
N THR A 59 -9.20 -4.61 -10.67
CA THR A 59 -8.83 -4.75 -12.08
C THR A 59 -7.45 -5.38 -12.24
N GLY A 60 -6.56 -5.22 -11.26
CA GLY A 60 -5.15 -5.58 -11.38
C GLY A 60 -4.36 -4.63 -12.27
N ASN A 61 -4.90 -3.46 -12.58
CA ASN A 61 -4.19 -2.42 -13.33
C ASN A 61 -3.14 -1.74 -12.44
N ILE A 62 -2.01 -1.39 -13.04
CA ILE A 62 -0.96 -0.66 -12.35
C ILE A 62 -1.41 0.79 -12.14
N ILE A 63 -1.32 1.24 -10.91
CA ILE A 63 -1.47 2.64 -10.53
C ILE A 63 -0.06 3.21 -10.51
N PRO A 64 0.29 4.15 -11.42
CA PRO A 64 1.65 4.67 -11.49
C PRO A 64 1.98 5.51 -10.26
N GLU A 65 3.26 5.58 -9.98
CA GLU A 65 3.86 6.41 -8.97
C GLU A 65 3.67 7.91 -9.27
N VAL A 66 3.66 8.73 -8.21
CA VAL A 66 3.54 10.19 -8.32
C VAL A 66 4.72 10.83 -7.61
N ASN A 67 5.49 11.65 -8.33
CA ASN A 67 6.58 12.41 -7.75
C ASN A 67 6.06 13.43 -6.74
N GLY A 68 6.73 13.51 -5.61
CA GLY A 68 6.54 14.52 -4.60
C GLY A 68 7.41 15.74 -4.83
N CYS A 69 7.23 16.73 -3.96
CA CYS A 69 8.08 17.90 -3.88
C CYS A 69 8.11 18.43 -2.46
N ILE A 70 9.27 18.96 -2.08
CA ILE A 70 9.47 19.74 -0.85
C ILE A 70 9.75 21.17 -1.29
N ILE A 71 9.19 22.13 -0.55
CA ILE A 71 9.51 23.54 -0.75
C ILE A 71 10.84 23.84 -0.07
N SER A 72 11.83 24.31 -0.83
CA SER A 72 13.12 24.72 -0.27
C SER A 72 12.95 26.05 0.47
N LEU A 73 12.98 26.04 1.81
CA LEU A 73 12.75 27.26 2.57
C LEU A 73 13.81 28.32 2.23
N GLU A 74 15.07 27.91 2.28
CA GLU A 74 16.23 28.78 2.07
C GLU A 74 16.24 29.40 0.68
N ASP A 75 16.08 28.59 -0.38
CA ASP A 75 16.10 29.11 -1.76
C ASP A 75 14.91 30.03 -2.07
N ASN A 76 13.79 29.83 -1.37
CA ASN A 76 12.60 30.69 -1.51
C ASN A 76 12.71 31.97 -0.71
N VAL A 77 13.26 31.93 0.50
CA VAL A 77 13.55 33.16 1.26
C VAL A 77 14.57 34.00 0.50
N GLU A 78 15.67 33.40 0.02
CA GLU A 78 16.70 34.12 -0.74
C GLU A 78 16.14 34.78 -1.99
N GLN A 79 15.38 34.04 -2.82
CA GLN A 79 14.84 34.62 -4.05
C GLN A 79 13.88 35.78 -3.75
N ILE A 80 13.02 35.65 -2.73
CA ILE A 80 12.05 36.69 -2.35
C ILE A 80 12.77 37.93 -1.85
N MET A 81 13.78 37.76 -0.98
CA MET A 81 14.55 38.89 -0.45
C MET A 81 15.38 39.60 -1.53
N SER A 82 15.83 38.87 -2.55
CA SER A 82 16.59 39.41 -3.68
C SER A 82 15.74 39.98 -4.83
N ALA A 83 14.42 39.83 -4.76
CA ALA A 83 13.51 40.16 -5.86
C ALA A 83 13.44 41.66 -6.17
N GLN A 84 13.26 41.98 -7.44
CA GLN A 84 13.05 43.35 -7.90
C GLN A 84 11.61 43.80 -7.65
N GLU A 85 11.38 45.12 -7.62
CA GLU A 85 10.04 45.69 -7.42
C GLU A 85 9.04 45.17 -8.46
N GLY A 86 7.89 44.68 -8.00
CA GLY A 86 6.84 44.12 -8.86
C GLY A 86 7.12 42.71 -9.42
N GLU A 87 8.21 42.05 -9.03
CA GLU A 87 8.59 40.74 -9.58
C GLU A 87 7.60 39.63 -9.17
N LYS A 88 7.38 38.66 -10.07
CA LYS A 88 6.46 37.54 -9.87
C LYS A 88 7.24 36.23 -9.81
N LEU A 89 7.36 35.69 -8.61
CA LEU A 89 8.17 34.51 -8.32
C LEU A 89 7.34 33.23 -8.32
N GLN A 90 8.03 32.13 -8.61
CA GLN A 90 7.49 30.78 -8.49
C GLN A 90 8.25 30.06 -7.39
N LEU A 91 7.54 29.20 -6.65
CA LEU A 91 8.17 28.39 -5.61
C LEU A 91 9.29 27.54 -6.21
N LYS A 92 10.49 27.65 -5.65
CA LYS A 92 11.56 26.69 -5.89
C LYS A 92 11.27 25.43 -5.09
N VAL A 93 11.30 24.29 -5.78
CA VAL A 93 10.96 23.01 -5.18
C VAL A 93 12.08 22.01 -5.39
N ILE A 94 12.26 21.14 -4.40
CA ILE A 94 13.14 19.98 -4.49
C ILE A 94 12.25 18.79 -4.82
N SER A 95 12.48 18.16 -5.96
CA SER A 95 11.74 16.95 -6.35
C SER A 95 12.08 15.79 -5.43
N VAL A 96 11.05 15.09 -4.96
CA VAL A 96 11.20 13.87 -4.16
C VAL A 96 10.59 12.73 -4.95
N TYR A 97 11.39 11.73 -5.26
CA TYR A 97 10.96 10.58 -6.03
C TYR A 97 10.50 9.44 -5.12
N PRO A 98 9.48 8.67 -5.53
CA PRO A 98 9.10 7.44 -4.86
C PRO A 98 10.25 6.43 -4.90
N LYS A 99 10.25 5.50 -3.94
CA LYS A 99 11.27 4.45 -3.83
C LYS A 99 11.17 3.45 -4.98
N HIS A 100 9.96 3.17 -5.44
CA HIS A 100 9.66 2.24 -6.52
C HIS A 100 8.98 2.96 -7.70
N THR A 101 8.98 2.27 -8.84
CA THR A 101 8.36 2.73 -10.09
C THR A 101 7.39 1.68 -10.62
N ARG A 102 6.45 2.09 -11.48
CA ARG A 102 5.55 1.18 -12.18
C ARG A 102 6.29 0.04 -12.88
N TYR A 103 7.51 0.28 -13.36
CA TYR A 103 8.33 -0.71 -14.04
C TYR A 103 8.70 -1.87 -13.12
N ASP A 104 8.89 -1.64 -11.82
CA ASP A 104 9.13 -2.71 -10.86
C ASP A 104 7.97 -3.72 -10.81
N ILE A 105 6.73 -3.22 -10.95
CA ILE A 105 5.51 -4.04 -10.99
C ILE A 105 5.36 -4.72 -12.36
N GLU A 106 5.65 -4.00 -13.46
CA GLU A 106 5.60 -4.56 -14.82
C GLU A 106 6.58 -5.72 -15.04
N GLU A 107 7.72 -5.70 -14.36
CA GLU A 107 8.70 -6.78 -14.38
C GLU A 107 8.27 -7.99 -13.54
N ALA A 108 7.36 -7.83 -12.57
CA ALA A 108 6.81 -8.91 -11.75
C ALA A 108 5.71 -9.69 -12.48
N LYS A 109 6.03 -10.22 -13.65
CA LYS A 109 5.08 -10.89 -14.57
C LYS A 109 5.24 -12.41 -14.66
N ASN A 110 6.36 -12.96 -14.17
CA ASN A 110 6.65 -14.39 -14.29
C ASN A 110 6.06 -15.17 -13.11
N ILE A 111 5.43 -16.31 -13.38
CA ILE A 111 4.97 -17.21 -12.32
C ILE A 111 6.19 -17.86 -11.66
N ILE A 112 6.48 -17.45 -10.43
CA ILE A 112 7.58 -18.00 -9.63
C ILE A 112 7.09 -19.03 -8.61
N GLY A 113 5.79 -19.06 -8.33
CA GLY A 113 5.15 -20.08 -7.50
C GLY A 113 3.69 -20.27 -7.91
N THR A 114 3.22 -21.51 -7.94
CA THR A 114 1.84 -21.82 -8.27
C THR A 114 1.35 -23.04 -7.50
N TYR A 115 0.08 -23.02 -7.10
CA TYR A 115 -0.58 -24.17 -6.51
C TYR A 115 -2.08 -24.16 -6.77
N GLU A 116 -2.65 -25.35 -6.79
CA GLU A 116 -4.06 -25.56 -7.11
C GLU A 116 -4.67 -26.58 -6.16
N THR A 117 -5.93 -26.38 -5.80
CA THR A 117 -6.72 -27.35 -5.04
C THR A 117 -8.15 -27.40 -5.59
N TRP A 118 -8.91 -28.44 -5.22
CA TRP A 118 -10.28 -28.62 -5.70
C TRP A 118 -11.28 -28.52 -4.55
N ALA A 119 -12.24 -27.62 -4.69
CA ALA A 119 -13.34 -27.42 -3.78
C ALA A 119 -14.48 -28.41 -4.04
N SER A 120 -14.93 -29.07 -2.99
CA SER A 120 -16.19 -29.83 -2.96
C SER A 120 -17.11 -29.26 -1.87
N GLY A 121 -18.33 -29.77 -1.77
CA GLY A 121 -19.28 -29.39 -0.71
C GLY A 121 -20.32 -28.36 -1.13
N SER A 122 -20.92 -27.71 -0.13
CA SER A 122 -22.08 -26.83 -0.26
C SER A 122 -21.80 -25.55 -1.04
N GLU A 123 -22.87 -24.91 -1.50
CA GLU A 123 -22.82 -23.58 -2.11
C GLU A 123 -22.22 -22.54 -1.16
N GLY A 124 -22.61 -22.54 0.12
CA GLY A 124 -22.04 -21.65 1.14
C GLY A 124 -20.51 -21.76 1.25
N ARG A 125 -19.98 -22.99 1.23
CA ARG A 125 -18.54 -23.23 1.23
C ARG A 125 -17.85 -22.67 -0.01
N ARG A 126 -18.43 -22.90 -1.20
CA ARG A 126 -17.90 -22.40 -2.47
C ARG A 126 -17.93 -20.86 -2.52
N ASN A 127 -18.98 -20.25 -2.00
CA ASN A 127 -19.08 -18.79 -1.86
C ASN A 127 -17.95 -18.24 -0.97
N ASN A 128 -17.74 -18.82 0.21
CA ASN A 128 -16.69 -18.38 1.13
C ASN A 128 -15.29 -18.50 0.54
N ILE A 129 -15.03 -19.61 -0.17
CA ILE A 129 -13.78 -19.83 -0.90
C ILE A 129 -13.59 -18.74 -1.96
N ASN A 130 -14.62 -18.46 -2.75
CA ASN A 130 -14.56 -17.44 -3.78
C ASN A 130 -14.29 -16.04 -3.18
N LEU A 131 -14.97 -15.68 -2.10
CA LEU A 131 -14.73 -14.42 -1.38
C LEU A 131 -13.29 -14.31 -0.86
N ALA A 132 -12.77 -15.35 -0.23
CA ALA A 132 -11.41 -15.35 0.28
C ALA A 132 -10.35 -15.32 -0.84
N ALA A 133 -10.57 -16.07 -1.94
CA ALA A 133 -9.67 -16.05 -3.10
C ALA A 133 -9.65 -14.67 -3.78
N ASN A 134 -10.82 -14.04 -3.96
CA ASN A 134 -10.92 -12.68 -4.50
C ASN A 134 -10.28 -11.64 -3.58
N ALA A 135 -10.37 -11.82 -2.26
CA ALA A 135 -9.74 -10.92 -1.30
C ALA A 135 -8.20 -10.92 -1.42
N ILE A 136 -7.57 -12.08 -1.66
CA ILE A 136 -6.11 -12.16 -1.82
C ILE A 136 -5.63 -11.86 -3.25
N ASN A 137 -6.52 -11.92 -4.24
CA ASN A 137 -6.18 -11.62 -5.64
C ASN A 137 -5.71 -10.17 -5.81
N ASN A 138 -4.76 -9.92 -6.71
CA ASN A 138 -4.14 -8.61 -6.95
C ASN A 138 -3.51 -8.00 -5.68
N THR A 139 -2.91 -8.82 -4.81
CA THR A 139 -2.10 -8.29 -3.69
C THR A 139 -0.67 -8.07 -4.15
N LEU A 140 -0.20 -6.82 -4.14
CA LEU A 140 1.20 -6.46 -4.33
C LEU A 140 1.93 -6.52 -2.97
N ILE A 141 3.13 -7.09 -2.94
CA ILE A 141 3.97 -7.17 -1.73
C ILE A 141 5.38 -6.76 -2.14
N TRP A 142 5.87 -5.64 -1.62
CA TRP A 142 7.21 -5.12 -1.90
C TRP A 142 8.30 -5.94 -1.20
N PRO A 143 9.57 -5.83 -1.63
CA PRO A 143 10.70 -6.40 -0.90
C PRO A 143 10.65 -6.01 0.59
N ASP A 144 10.95 -6.99 1.43
CA ASP A 144 10.93 -6.94 2.90
C ASP A 144 9.55 -6.76 3.56
N GLU A 145 8.47 -6.59 2.80
CA GLU A 145 7.12 -6.53 3.35
C GLU A 145 6.62 -7.91 3.79
N VAL A 146 5.77 -7.91 4.83
CA VAL A 146 5.12 -9.11 5.34
C VAL A 146 3.66 -9.13 4.91
N PHE A 147 3.28 -10.17 4.20
CA PHE A 147 1.89 -10.51 3.94
C PHE A 147 1.26 -11.15 5.19
N SER A 148 0.00 -10.81 5.45
CA SER A 148 -0.87 -11.47 6.44
C SER A 148 -2.19 -11.82 5.77
N PHE A 149 -2.54 -13.11 5.81
CA PHE A 149 -3.78 -13.59 5.23
C PHE A 149 -4.99 -12.97 5.94
N ASN A 150 -4.95 -12.87 7.28
CA ASN A 150 -6.02 -12.27 8.05
C ASN A 150 -6.19 -10.77 7.84
N ASN A 151 -5.10 -10.02 7.63
CA ASN A 151 -5.20 -8.59 7.32
C ASN A 151 -5.87 -8.35 5.97
N VAL A 152 -5.56 -9.18 4.97
CA VAL A 152 -6.10 -9.04 3.61
C VAL A 152 -7.53 -9.59 3.50
N VAL A 153 -7.83 -10.74 4.11
CA VAL A 153 -9.14 -11.39 4.01
C VAL A 153 -10.15 -10.80 5.01
N GLY A 154 -9.70 -10.38 6.19
CA GLY A 154 -10.53 -9.81 7.25
C GLY A 154 -11.44 -10.80 7.98
N PRO A 155 -12.38 -10.31 8.81
CA PRO A 155 -13.35 -11.15 9.51
C PRO A 155 -14.29 -11.89 8.55
N ARG A 156 -14.62 -13.14 8.90
CA ARG A 156 -15.49 -14.02 8.12
C ARG A 156 -16.89 -13.94 8.72
N SER A 157 -17.66 -12.94 8.32
CA SER A 157 -18.98 -12.65 8.88
C SER A 157 -20.06 -12.59 7.82
N MET A 158 -21.31 -12.89 8.22
CA MET A 158 -22.48 -12.79 7.34
C MET A 158 -22.62 -11.41 6.68
N ALA A 159 -22.33 -10.34 7.43
CA ALA A 159 -22.36 -8.96 6.92
C ALA A 159 -21.35 -8.71 5.78
N ARG A 160 -20.30 -9.52 5.69
CA ARG A 160 -19.30 -9.49 4.60
C ARG A 160 -19.59 -10.53 3.51
N GLY A 161 -20.77 -11.14 3.52
CA GLY A 161 -21.23 -12.11 2.52
C GLY A 161 -20.77 -13.55 2.77
N TYR A 162 -20.07 -13.83 3.87
CA TYR A 162 -19.73 -15.20 4.25
C TYR A 162 -20.98 -15.97 4.69
N LEU A 163 -21.05 -17.27 4.38
CA LEU A 163 -22.21 -18.13 4.63
C LEU A 163 -21.83 -19.30 5.54
N PRO A 164 -22.74 -19.83 6.37
CA PRO A 164 -22.44 -20.98 7.22
C PRO A 164 -22.02 -22.18 6.37
N ALA A 165 -20.86 -22.75 6.69
CA ALA A 165 -20.33 -23.93 6.02
C ALA A 165 -19.51 -24.78 7.01
N PRO A 166 -19.32 -26.08 6.73
CA PRO A 166 -18.57 -26.95 7.62
C PRO A 166 -17.14 -26.46 7.87
N ILE A 167 -16.77 -26.36 9.14
CA ILE A 167 -15.42 -26.12 9.66
C ILE A 167 -14.96 -27.30 10.53
N ILE A 168 -13.66 -27.41 10.77
CA ILE A 168 -13.08 -28.33 11.75
C ILE A 168 -12.69 -27.51 12.97
N MET A 169 -13.35 -27.72 14.10
CA MET A 169 -13.05 -27.07 15.38
C MET A 169 -12.81 -28.13 16.44
N MET A 170 -11.67 -28.08 17.13
CA MET A 170 -11.28 -29.05 18.18
C MET A 170 -11.47 -30.53 17.78
N GLY A 171 -11.30 -30.84 16.49
CA GLY A 171 -11.48 -32.19 15.96
C GLY A 171 -12.93 -32.59 15.63
N HIS A 172 -13.91 -31.72 15.84
CA HIS A 172 -15.31 -31.92 15.45
C HIS A 172 -15.67 -31.05 14.24
N THR A 173 -16.75 -31.44 13.54
CA THR A 173 -17.29 -30.67 12.42
C THR A 173 -18.40 -29.76 12.92
N GLU A 174 -18.26 -28.45 12.73
CA GLU A 174 -19.27 -27.45 13.08
C GLU A 174 -19.62 -26.57 11.87
N LEU A 175 -20.69 -25.76 11.95
CA LEU A 175 -21.04 -24.80 10.91
C LEU A 175 -20.62 -23.40 11.34
N ASP A 176 -19.83 -22.72 10.50
CA ASP A 176 -19.36 -21.37 10.76
C ASP A 176 -19.27 -20.59 9.43
N PRO A 177 -19.49 -19.26 9.42
CA PRO A 177 -19.27 -18.41 8.25
C PRO A 177 -17.85 -18.50 7.64
N GLY A 178 -16.85 -19.07 8.31
CA GLY A 178 -15.49 -19.30 7.78
C GLY A 178 -15.27 -20.61 7.00
N GLY A 179 -16.29 -21.47 6.86
CA GLY A 179 -16.12 -22.79 6.23
C GLY A 179 -15.56 -22.73 4.81
N GLY A 180 -14.40 -23.36 4.60
CA GLY A 180 -13.68 -23.39 3.32
C GLY A 180 -12.48 -22.44 3.20
N VAL A 181 -12.38 -21.40 4.03
CA VAL A 181 -11.32 -20.37 3.93
C VAL A 181 -9.90 -20.94 4.14
N CYS A 182 -9.72 -21.91 5.03
CA CYS A 182 -8.42 -22.58 5.23
C CYS A 182 -7.92 -23.30 3.96
N GLN A 183 -8.80 -23.69 3.04
CA GLN A 183 -8.37 -24.26 1.76
C GLN A 183 -7.68 -23.20 0.89
N VAL A 184 -8.18 -21.96 0.89
CA VAL A 184 -7.55 -20.84 0.17
C VAL A 184 -6.19 -20.51 0.81
N SER A 185 -6.13 -20.44 2.14
CA SER A 185 -4.87 -20.26 2.87
C SER A 185 -3.85 -21.37 2.56
N SER A 186 -4.28 -22.63 2.57
CA SER A 186 -3.41 -23.76 2.21
C SER A 186 -2.94 -23.68 0.76
N THR A 187 -3.81 -23.28 -0.17
CA THR A 187 -3.42 -23.12 -1.59
C THR A 187 -2.38 -22.00 -1.73
N LEU A 188 -2.58 -20.87 -1.06
CA LEU A 188 -1.62 -19.76 -1.02
C LEU A 188 -0.29 -20.17 -0.38
N PHE A 189 -0.33 -20.86 0.76
CA PHE A 189 0.88 -21.32 1.46
C PHE A 189 1.79 -22.14 0.53
N ASN A 190 1.22 -23.09 -0.21
CA ASN A 190 2.01 -23.91 -1.12
C ASN A 190 2.56 -23.12 -2.32
N ALA A 191 1.80 -22.14 -2.83
CA ALA A 191 2.28 -21.25 -3.88
C ALA A 191 3.43 -20.36 -3.37
N ALA A 192 3.32 -19.85 -2.13
CA ALA A 192 4.35 -19.07 -1.44
C ALA A 192 5.63 -19.88 -1.19
N GLU A 193 5.50 -21.09 -0.65
CA GLU A 193 6.63 -21.99 -0.44
C GLU A 193 7.37 -22.28 -1.76
N ARG A 194 6.64 -22.50 -2.87
CA ARG A 194 7.22 -22.69 -4.21
C ARG A 194 7.87 -21.43 -4.78
N ALA A 195 7.33 -20.25 -4.47
CA ALA A 195 7.92 -18.96 -4.83
C ALA A 195 9.23 -18.67 -4.08
N GLY A 196 9.53 -19.40 -3.00
CA GLY A 196 10.74 -19.23 -2.22
C GLY A 196 10.73 -18.01 -1.29
N VAL A 197 9.54 -17.52 -0.93
CA VAL A 197 9.40 -16.49 0.10
C VAL A 197 9.52 -17.10 1.50
N GLU A 198 9.87 -16.29 2.49
CA GLU A 198 10.06 -16.76 3.86
C GLU A 198 8.71 -16.90 4.57
N ILE A 199 8.37 -18.11 5.03
CA ILE A 199 7.14 -18.34 5.80
C ILE A 199 7.40 -17.98 7.27
N ILE A 200 6.75 -16.91 7.74
CA ILE A 200 6.91 -16.36 9.10
C ILE A 200 5.96 -17.03 10.08
N GLU A 201 4.73 -17.31 9.65
CA GLU A 201 3.71 -17.93 10.48
C GLU A 201 2.91 -18.93 9.66
N ARG A 202 2.77 -20.14 10.20
CA ARG A 202 1.94 -21.20 9.64
C ARG A 202 1.51 -22.14 10.74
N HIS A 203 0.22 -22.49 10.73
CA HIS A 203 -0.34 -23.50 11.61
C HIS A 203 -0.92 -24.66 10.80
N GLN A 204 -0.87 -25.86 11.37
CA GLN A 204 -1.49 -27.06 10.79
C GLN A 204 -2.85 -27.32 11.43
N HIS A 205 -3.74 -28.02 10.73
CA HIS A 205 -4.99 -28.51 11.29
C HIS A 205 -4.68 -29.63 12.28
N SER A 206 -5.52 -29.75 13.31
CA SER A 206 -5.44 -30.87 14.27
C SER A 206 -5.75 -32.24 13.64
N LYS A 207 -6.36 -32.26 12.45
CA LYS A 207 -6.66 -33.48 11.68
C LYS A 207 -6.28 -33.27 10.21
N PRO A 208 -5.83 -34.32 9.49
CA PRO A 208 -5.54 -34.24 8.08
C PRO A 208 -6.74 -33.75 7.25
N VAL A 209 -6.48 -32.84 6.33
CA VAL A 209 -7.47 -32.33 5.37
C VAL A 209 -7.30 -33.02 4.02
N ARG A 210 -8.39 -33.16 3.26
CA ARG A 210 -8.39 -33.94 2.00
C ARG A 210 -7.91 -33.17 0.77
N TYR A 211 -7.82 -31.84 0.85
CA TYR A 211 -7.56 -30.97 -0.31
C TYR A 211 -6.07 -30.65 -0.53
N VAL A 212 -5.19 -31.07 0.40
CA VAL A 212 -3.73 -30.99 0.27
C VAL A 212 -3.06 -32.19 0.94
N PRO A 213 -1.83 -32.57 0.54
CA PRO A 213 -1.05 -33.59 1.24
C PRO A 213 -0.77 -33.23 2.71
N ILE A 214 -0.41 -34.25 3.50
CA ILE A 214 0.02 -34.06 4.89
C ILE A 214 1.21 -33.09 4.93
N GLY A 215 1.18 -32.14 5.87
CA GLY A 215 2.23 -31.15 6.01
C GLY A 215 2.20 -30.06 4.94
N LYS A 216 1.14 -29.97 4.12
CA LYS A 216 0.92 -28.89 3.14
C LYS A 216 -0.31 -28.02 3.42
N ASP A 217 -0.89 -28.12 4.60
CA ASP A 217 -2.03 -27.31 5.04
C ASP A 217 -1.62 -26.06 5.83
N ALA A 218 -2.43 -25.02 5.73
CA ALA A 218 -2.29 -23.79 6.51
C ALA A 218 -3.67 -23.44 7.10
N THR A 219 -3.78 -23.52 8.42
CA THR A 219 -4.97 -23.16 9.19
C THR A 219 -4.95 -21.68 9.52
N VAL A 220 -6.09 -21.03 9.37
CA VAL A 220 -6.30 -19.62 9.74
C VAL A 220 -7.59 -19.45 10.53
N SER A 221 -7.56 -18.54 11.49
CA SER A 221 -8.71 -18.09 12.27
C SER A 221 -8.55 -16.59 12.54
N TYR A 222 -9.56 -15.80 12.19
CA TYR A 222 -9.46 -14.35 12.33
C TYR A 222 -9.19 -13.94 13.78
N GLY A 223 -8.16 -13.14 14.00
CA GLY A 223 -7.76 -12.68 15.33
C GLY A 223 -6.98 -13.71 16.17
N ASN A 224 -6.65 -14.88 15.63
CA ASN A 224 -5.89 -15.90 16.35
C ASN A 224 -4.78 -16.54 15.50
N LEU A 225 -5.14 -17.38 14.52
CA LEU A 225 -4.18 -18.11 13.68
C LEU A 225 -4.04 -17.45 12.31
N ASP A 226 -2.82 -17.18 11.86
CA ASP A 226 -2.58 -16.54 10.57
C ASP A 226 -1.63 -17.35 9.67
N LEU A 227 -1.67 -17.04 8.38
CA LEU A 227 -0.63 -17.38 7.42
C LEU A 227 0.11 -16.09 7.09
N ARG A 228 1.38 -16.02 7.47
CA ARG A 228 2.23 -14.86 7.21
C ARG A 228 3.50 -15.28 6.50
N PHE A 229 3.91 -14.49 5.53
CA PHE A 229 5.19 -14.67 4.85
C PHE A 229 5.79 -13.33 4.48
N LYS A 230 7.13 -13.27 4.48
CA LYS A 230 7.90 -12.09 4.12
C LYS A 230 8.42 -12.24 2.69
N ASN A 231 8.23 -11.20 1.88
CA ASN A 231 8.88 -11.15 0.57
C ASN A 231 10.38 -10.88 0.76
N THR A 232 11.20 -11.92 0.78
CA THR A 232 12.66 -11.84 0.87
C THR A 232 13.34 -11.69 -0.50
N LEU A 233 12.57 -11.56 -1.57
CA LEU A 233 13.08 -11.40 -2.93
C LEU A 233 13.45 -9.93 -3.21
N LYS A 234 14.29 -9.71 -4.22
CA LYS A 234 14.76 -8.35 -4.60
C LYS A 234 13.70 -7.49 -5.27
N GLY A 235 12.65 -8.09 -5.84
CA GLY A 235 11.57 -7.41 -6.55
C GLY A 235 10.23 -7.63 -5.85
N PRO A 236 9.20 -6.86 -6.24
CA PRO A 236 7.86 -7.11 -5.74
C PRO A 236 7.36 -8.48 -6.19
N ILE A 237 6.41 -9.01 -5.42
CA ILE A 237 5.61 -10.15 -5.82
C ILE A 237 4.13 -9.78 -5.87
N ILE A 238 3.39 -10.44 -6.76
CA ILE A 238 1.95 -10.23 -6.92
C ILE A 238 1.22 -11.55 -6.73
N ILE A 239 0.28 -11.59 -5.79
CA ILE A 239 -0.64 -12.71 -5.64
C ILE A 239 -1.76 -12.56 -6.67
N LYS A 240 -1.90 -13.54 -7.55
CA LYS A 240 -3.07 -13.74 -8.42
C LYS A 240 -3.80 -14.98 -7.95
N ALA A 241 -5.09 -14.88 -7.71
CA ALA A 241 -5.88 -15.97 -7.16
C ALA A 241 -7.31 -15.94 -7.67
N GLY A 242 -7.95 -17.11 -7.67
CA GLY A 242 -9.36 -17.20 -8.02
C GLY A 242 -9.92 -18.61 -7.92
N MET A 243 -11.20 -18.74 -8.25
CA MET A 243 -11.89 -20.03 -8.37
C MET A 243 -12.57 -20.12 -9.74
N SER A 244 -12.35 -21.22 -10.46
CA SER A 244 -13.07 -21.56 -11.69
C SER A 244 -13.72 -22.93 -11.56
N GLY A 245 -15.05 -22.97 -11.54
CA GLY A 245 -15.79 -24.17 -11.16
C GLY A 245 -15.43 -24.63 -9.76
N SER A 246 -14.86 -25.83 -9.63
CA SER A 246 -14.32 -26.36 -8.36
C SER A 246 -12.83 -26.06 -8.16
N LYS A 247 -12.11 -25.59 -9.17
CA LYS A 247 -10.66 -25.41 -9.10
C LYS A 247 -10.32 -24.07 -8.46
N ILE A 248 -9.62 -24.11 -7.34
CA ILE A 248 -8.99 -22.95 -6.71
C ILE A 248 -7.54 -22.90 -7.18
N TRP A 249 -7.09 -21.73 -7.60
CA TRP A 249 -5.72 -21.54 -8.06
C TRP A 249 -5.10 -20.30 -7.41
N VAL A 250 -3.80 -20.37 -7.15
CA VAL A 250 -2.98 -19.24 -6.72
C VAL A 250 -1.69 -19.27 -7.52
N ASN A 251 -1.36 -18.13 -8.12
CA ASN A 251 -0.08 -17.84 -8.75
C ASN A 251 0.57 -16.68 -8.01
N ILE A 252 1.86 -16.82 -7.73
CA ILE A 252 2.71 -15.73 -7.27
C ILE A 252 3.56 -15.31 -8.44
N LEU A 253 3.37 -14.07 -8.87
CA LEU A 253 4.16 -13.45 -9.91
C LEU A 253 5.36 -12.74 -9.28
N GLY A 254 6.49 -12.73 -9.96
CA GLY A 254 7.69 -12.01 -9.58
C GLY A 254 8.62 -11.81 -10.78
N ARG A 255 9.80 -11.24 -10.52
CA ARG A 255 10.86 -11.12 -11.54
C ARG A 255 11.36 -12.50 -11.95
N GLU A 256 11.93 -12.59 -13.16
CA GLU A 256 12.68 -13.78 -13.58
C GLU A 256 13.87 -13.99 -12.65
N LYS A 257 14.23 -15.26 -12.40
CA LYS A 257 15.37 -15.62 -11.55
C LYS A 257 16.70 -15.44 -12.28
#